data_AF-A0A3D8PBT0-F1
#
_entry.id   AF-A0A3D8PBT0-F1
#
_cell.length_a   1.000
_cell.length_b   1.000
_cell.length_c   1.000
_cell.angle_alpha   90.00
_cell.angle_beta   90.00
_cell.angle_gamma   90.00
#
_symmetry.space_group_name_H-M   'P 1'
#
loop_
_entity.id
_entity.type
_entity.pdbx_description
1 polymer ?
#
loop_
_entity_poly.entity_id
_entity_poly.type
_entity_poly.pdbx_seq_one_letter_code
_entity_poly.pdbx_strand_id
1 'polypeptide(L)'
;MARGLIFDCDGVLVDSEPLAAAEIKAMLDRLGLSISHARIYEEFLGRSFSTVVAAARGQGLDLGPALPGYAEALALRFRRDLRAVPGMAEVLAQL
;
A
#
# COMPACT_ATOMS: atom_id res chain seq x y z
N MET A 1 -36.95 -6.27 3.76
CA MET A 1 -35.76 -5.43 4.05
C MET A 1 -34.63 -5.91 3.15
N ALA A 2 -34.00 -5.03 2.38
CA ALA A 2 -32.78 -5.38 1.66
C ALA A 2 -31.60 -5.34 2.64
N ARG A 3 -30.80 -6.41 2.68
CA ARG A 3 -29.49 -6.43 3.36
C ARG A 3 -28.43 -6.50 2.27
N GLY A 4 -27.41 -5.66 2.36
CA GLY A 4 -26.29 -5.62 1.43
C GLY A 4 -24.99 -5.45 2.19
N LEU A 5 -23.90 -5.95 1.59
CA LEU A 5 -22.54 -5.82 2.10
C LEU A 5 -21.74 -4.97 1.12
N ILE A 6 -20.94 -4.05 1.64
CA ILE A 6 -19.97 -3.27 0.86
C ILE A 6 -18.61 -3.63 1.40
N PHE A 7 -17.72 -4.06 0.50
CA PHE A 7 -16.34 -4.38 0.82
C PHE A 7 -15.44 -3.26 0.33
N ASP A 8 -14.47 -2.89 1.16
CA ASP A 8 -13.29 -2.18 0.67
C ASP A 8 -12.43 -3.15 -0.17
N CYS A 9 -11.53 -2.62 -1.00
CA CYS A 9 -10.68 -3.44 -1.86
C CYS A 9 -9.32 -3.73 -1.21
N ASP A 10 -8.57 -2.68 -0.89
CA ASP A 10 -7.18 -2.77 -0.43
C ASP A 10 -7.11 -3.32 1.01
N GLY A 11 -6.32 -4.38 1.21
CA GLY A 11 -6.21 -5.05 2.52
C GLY A 11 -7.45 -5.84 2.94
N VAL A 12 -8.53 -5.84 2.14
CA VAL A 12 -9.79 -6.55 2.42
C VAL A 12 -10.07 -7.60 1.36
N LEU A 13 -10.25 -7.21 0.09
CA LEU A 13 -10.43 -8.16 -1.01
C LEU A 13 -9.09 -8.67 -1.53
N VAL A 14 -8.09 -7.80 -1.58
CA VAL A 14 -6.76 -8.09 -2.12
C VAL A 14 -5.66 -7.72 -1.12
N ASP A 15 -4.62 -8.54 -1.06
CA ASP A 15 -3.47 -8.36 -0.17
C ASP A 15 -2.47 -7.36 -0.76
N SER A 16 -2.90 -6.09 -0.90
CA SER A 16 -2.15 -5.02 -1.56
C SER A 16 -1.15 -4.32 -0.64
N GLU A 17 -1.36 -4.32 0.67
CA GLU A 17 -0.58 -3.53 1.62
C GLU A 17 0.91 -3.96 1.69
N PRO A 18 1.27 -5.26 1.69
CA PRO A 18 2.67 -5.68 1.67
C PRO A 18 3.43 -5.21 0.43
N LEU A 19 2.75 -5.15 -0.71
CA LEU A 19 3.33 -4.73 -1.97
C LEU A 19 3.58 -3.21 -1.96
N ALA A 20 2.62 -2.44 -1.45
CA ALA A 20 2.77 -0.99 -1.27
C ALA A 20 3.91 -0.64 -0.31
N ALA A 21 3.96 -1.29 0.86
CA ALA A 21 5.03 -1.10 1.85
C ALA A 21 6.42 -1.36 1.26
N ALA A 22 6.55 -2.42 0.47
CA ALA A 22 7.82 -2.76 -0.16
C ALA A 22 8.23 -1.77 -1.27
N GLU A 23 7.29 -1.19 -2.03
CA GLU A 23 7.61 -0.14 -3.00
C GLU A 23 7.95 1.21 -2.33
N ILE A 24 7.28 1.55 -1.22
CA ILE A 24 7.65 2.71 -0.39
C ILE A 24 9.08 2.53 0.10
N LYS A 25 9.41 1.35 0.62
CA LYS A 25 10.77 1.03 1.06
C LYS A 25 11.79 1.23 -0.07
N ALA A 26 11.53 0.63 -1.22
CA ALA A 26 12.43 0.71 -2.37
C ALA A 26 12.63 2.16 -2.84
N MET A 27 11.57 2.97 -2.84
CA MET A 27 11.67 4.39 -3.14
C MET A 27 12.54 5.14 -2.13
N LEU A 28 12.31 4.94 -0.82
CA LEU A 28 13.08 5.61 0.24
C LEU A 28 14.56 5.20 0.20
N ASP A 29 14.85 3.91 -0.01
CA ASP A 29 16.21 3.41 -0.16
C ASP A 29 16.95 4.08 -1.35
N ARG A 30 16.28 4.30 -2.49
CA ARG A 30 16.85 5.02 -3.66
C ARG A 30 17.17 6.48 -3.35
N LEU A 31 16.49 7.09 -2.39
CA LEU A 31 16.74 8.45 -1.92
C LEU A 31 17.80 8.51 -0.80
N GLY A 32 18.41 7.37 -0.45
CA GLY A 32 19.36 7.28 0.67
C GLY A 32 18.72 7.32 2.05
N LEU A 33 17.38 7.17 2.12
CA LEU A 33 16.61 7.22 3.36
C LEU A 33 16.37 5.79 3.85
N SER A 34 17.19 5.33 4.79
CA SER A 34 17.03 4.00 5.37
C SER A 34 15.92 4.00 6.42
N ILE A 35 14.89 3.18 6.20
CA ILE A 35 13.81 2.91 7.15
C ILE A 35 13.57 1.40 7.26
N SER A 36 13.23 0.93 8.47
CA SER A 36 12.93 -0.48 8.70
C SER A 36 11.55 -0.84 8.15
N HIS A 37 11.40 -2.08 7.67
CA HIS A 37 10.12 -2.56 7.14
C HIS A 37 9.01 -2.52 8.20
N ALA A 38 9.33 -2.87 9.45
CA ALA A 38 8.40 -2.80 10.58
C ALA A 38 7.87 -1.38 10.79
N ARG A 39 8.74 -0.38 10.72
CA ARG A 39 8.35 1.03 10.85
C ARG A 39 7.50 1.49 9.67
N ILE A 40 7.80 1.03 8.45
CA ILE A 40 6.95 1.32 7.29
C ILE A 40 5.55 0.74 7.49
N TYR A 41 5.46 -0.49 7.96
CA TYR A 41 4.18 -1.12 8.28
C TYR A 41 3.45 -0.33 9.37
N GLU A 42 4.07 -0.04 10.50
CA GLU A 42 3.40 0.69 11.59
C GLU A 42 2.96 2.11 11.22
N GLU A 43 3.78 2.83 10.44
CA GLU A 43 3.50 4.22 10.11
C GLU A 43 2.63 4.40 8.85
N PHE A 44 2.63 3.42 7.94
CA PHE A 44 2.04 3.59 6.60
C PHE A 44 1.04 2.51 6.16
N LEU A 45 0.88 1.40 6.89
CA LEU A 45 -0.15 0.40 6.58
C LEU A 45 -1.56 0.99 6.77
N GLY A 46 -2.49 0.67 5.88
CA GLY A 46 -3.84 1.26 5.84
C GLY A 46 -3.89 2.77 5.59
N ARG A 47 -2.75 3.44 5.34
CA ARG A 47 -2.70 4.88 5.06
C ARG A 47 -2.43 5.14 3.60
N SER A 48 -3.07 6.17 3.07
CA SER A 48 -2.80 6.65 1.73
C SER A 48 -1.33 7.06 1.57
N PHE A 49 -0.78 6.88 0.36
CA PHE A 49 0.57 7.36 0.04
C PHE A 49 0.72 8.88 0.25
N SER A 50 -0.36 9.66 0.09
CA SER A 50 -0.34 11.09 0.44
C SER A 50 -0.02 11.35 1.92
N THR A 51 -0.39 10.42 2.81
CA THR A 51 0.00 10.47 4.23
C THR A 51 1.51 10.24 4.41
N VAL A 52 2.12 9.36 3.62
CA VAL A 52 3.58 9.13 3.59
C VAL A 52 4.31 10.40 3.18
N VAL A 53 3.86 11.03 2.08
CA VAL A 53 4.43 12.29 1.57
C VAL A 53 4.29 13.41 2.61
N ALA A 54 3.13 13.52 3.27
CA ALA A 54 2.90 14.51 4.32
C ALA A 54 3.82 14.28 5.54
N ALA A 55 3.96 13.03 5.99
CA ALA A 55 4.83 12.67 7.11
C ALA A 55 6.31 12.94 6.79
N ALA A 56 6.75 12.66 5.56
CA ALA A 56 8.10 12.98 5.09
C ALA A 56 8.34 14.49 5.01
N ARG A 57 7.35 15.26 4.52
CA ARG A 57 7.44 16.73 4.48
C ARG A 57 7.58 17.34 5.88
N GLY A 58 6.91 16.76 6.88
CA GLY A 58 7.09 17.14 8.29
C GLY A 58 8.52 16.94 8.82
N GLN A 59 9.31 16.11 8.16
CA GLN A 59 10.72 15.84 8.45
C GLN A 59 11.68 16.60 7.51
N GLY A 60 11.17 17.52 6.68
CA GLY A 60 11.96 18.31 5.73
C GLY A 60 12.32 17.57 4.43
N LEU A 61 11.67 16.44 4.16
CA LEU A 61 11.91 15.63 2.96
C LEU A 61 10.78 15.83 1.94
N ASP A 62 11.13 16.21 0.70
CA ASP A 62 10.17 16.30 -0.39
C ASP A 62 10.17 15.02 -1.23
N LEU A 63 9.17 14.16 -1.00
CA LEU A 63 8.94 12.95 -1.78
C LEU A 63 8.09 13.19 -3.04
N GLY A 64 7.61 14.41 -3.26
CA GLY A 64 6.77 14.78 -4.41
C GLY A 64 7.38 14.37 -5.76
N PRO A 65 8.67 14.63 -6.03
CA PRO A 65 9.31 14.23 -7.28
C PRO A 65 9.38 12.72 -7.52
N ALA A 66 9.36 11.90 -6.45
CA ALA A 66 9.44 10.43 -6.55
C ALA A 66 8.07 9.77 -6.79
N LEU A 67 6.97 10.51 -6.57
CA LEU A 67 5.60 9.99 -6.64
C LEU A 67 5.25 9.32 -7.99
N PRO A 68 5.56 9.90 -9.17
CA PRO A 68 5.24 9.26 -10.44
C PRO A 68 5.93 7.89 -10.61
N GLY A 69 7.21 7.80 -10.25
CA GLY A 69 7.97 6.55 -10.34
C GLY A 69 7.49 5.51 -9.34
N TYR A 70 7.06 5.92 -8.14
CA TYR A 70 6.42 5.03 -7.18
C TYR A 70 5.10 4.47 -7.71
N ALA A 71 4.22 5.31 -8.27
CA ALA A 71 2.92 4.88 -8.77
C ALA A 71 3.06 3.86 -9.91
N GLU A 72 4.01 4.09 -10.84
CA GLU A 72 4.31 3.16 -11.92
C GLU A 72 4.85 1.82 -11.39
N ALA A 73 5.82 1.86 -10.48
CA ALA A 73 6.39 0.66 -9.87
C ALA A 73 5.35 -0.17 -9.12
N LEU A 74 4.47 0.50 -8.35
CA LEU A 74 3.39 -0.15 -7.63
C LEU A 74 2.38 -0.81 -8.59
N ALA A 75 1.99 -0.10 -9.65
CA ALA A 75 1.07 -0.64 -10.65
C ALA A 75 1.63 -1.89 -11.35
N LEU A 76 2.92 -1.87 -11.70
CA LEU A 76 3.61 -3.03 -12.27
C LEU A 76 3.67 -4.19 -11.28
N ARG A 77 3.95 -3.90 -10.00
CA ARG A 77 4.00 -4.92 -8.95
C ARG A 77 2.63 -5.54 -8.68
N PHE A 78 1.57 -4.73 -8.65
CA PHE A 78 0.20 -5.25 -8.50
C PHE A 78 -0.17 -6.18 -9.65
N ARG A 79 0.17 -5.84 -10.90
CA ARG A 79 -0.08 -6.73 -12.05
C ARG A 79 0.62 -8.09 -11.93
N ARG A 80 1.77 -8.14 -11.25
CA ARG A 80 2.59 -9.35 -11.13
C ARG A 80 2.24 -10.18 -9.88
N ASP A 81 2.05 -9.51 -8.75
CA ASP A 81 2.13 -10.14 -7.43
C ASP A 81 0.84 -10.02 -6.61
N LEU A 82 -0.15 -9.22 -7.03
CA LEU A 82 -1.36 -9.01 -6.24
C LEU A 82 -2.16 -10.31 -6.13
N ARG A 83 -2.56 -10.63 -4.91
CA ARG A 83 -3.34 -11.83 -4.59
C ARG A 83 -4.59 -11.46 -3.81
N ALA A 84 -5.59 -12.33 -3.86
CA ALA A 84 -6.73 -12.22 -2.95
C ALA A 84 -6.27 -12.37 -1.50
N VAL A 85 -6.95 -11.69 -0.58
CA VAL A 85 -6.77 -11.95 0.86
C VAL A 85 -7.13 -13.42 1.14
N PRO A 86 -6.33 -14.16 1.95
CA PRO A 86 -6.61 -15.55 2.27
C PRO A 86 -8.04 -15.74 2.82
N GLY A 87 -8.79 -16.68 2.24
CA GLY A 87 -10.18 -16.97 2.65
C GLY A 87 -11.25 -16.08 1.99
N MET A 88 -10.86 -15.05 1.23
CA MET A 88 -11.83 -14.09 0.71
C MET A 88 -12.72 -14.68 -0.40
N ALA A 89 -12.16 -15.53 -1.27
CA ALA A 89 -12.94 -16.21 -2.30
C ALA A 89 -14.02 -17.11 -1.70
N GLU A 90 -13.70 -17.80 -0.61
CA GLU A 90 -14.59 -18.70 0.12
C GLU A 90 -15.72 -17.93 0.82
N VAL A 91 -15.43 -16.76 1.38
CA VAL A 91 -16.44 -15.88 1.97
C VAL A 91 -17.39 -15.37 0.89
N LEU A 92 -16.87 -14.86 -0.23
CA LEU A 92 -17.72 -14.35 -1.32
C LEU A 92 -18.63 -15.43 -1.93
N ALA A 93 -18.18 -16.69 -1.95
CA ALA A 93 -18.98 -17.82 -2.41
C ALA A 93 -20.15 -18.20 -1.47
N GLN A 94 -20.19 -17.66 -0.26
CA GLN A 94 -21.20 -17.96 0.78
C GLN A 94 -22.22 -16.82 1.00
N LEU A 95 -22.10 -15.71 0.25
CA LEU A 95 -22.99 -14.55 0.33
C LEU A 95 -24.15 -14.66 -0.66
#